data_AF-A0A973PTH0-F1
#
_entry.id   AF-A0A973PTH0-F1
#
_cell.length_a   1.000
_cell.length_b   1.000
_cell.length_c   1.000
_cell.angle_alpha   90.00
_cell.angle_beta   90.00
_cell.angle_gamma   90.00
#
_symmetry.space_group_name_H-M   'P 1'
#
loop_
_entity.id
_entity.type
_entity.pdbx_description
1 polymer ?
#
loop_
_entity_poly.entity_id
_entity_poly.type
_entity_poly.pdbx_seq_one_letter_code
_entity_poly.pdbx_strand_id
1 'polypeptide(L)'
;PGELTTQVDLLQRCAELTAAAMPQLQKSKSLDEYWIEINRLENAGDKNHRRTLARLFSGEFKTIEVLKLKDIVESLEEAIDAFEKVANIVEQIAVKES
;
A
#
# COMPACT_ATOMS: atom_id res chain seq x y z
N PRO A 1 -0.16 -16.30 -7.92
CA PRO A 1 0.07 -16.79 -6.54
C PRO A 1 -0.98 -16.16 -5.63
N GLY A 2 -1.49 -16.85 -4.61
CA GLY A 2 -2.54 -16.31 -3.74
C GLY A 2 -2.13 -15.04 -2.99
N GLU A 3 -0.83 -14.87 -2.78
CA GLU A 3 -0.21 -13.68 -2.19
C GLU A 3 -0.39 -12.41 -3.02
N LEU A 4 -0.55 -12.53 -4.36
CA LEU A 4 -0.88 -11.36 -5.19
C LEU A 4 -2.29 -10.84 -4.89
N THR A 5 -3.25 -11.73 -4.63
CA THR A 5 -4.60 -11.32 -4.24
C THR A 5 -4.57 -10.53 -2.94
N THR A 6 -3.78 -10.98 -1.95
CA THR A 6 -3.59 -10.23 -0.70
C THR A 6 -3.06 -8.82 -0.95
N GLN A 7 -2.11 -8.64 -1.87
CA GLN A 7 -1.57 -7.32 -2.20
C GLN A 7 -2.63 -6.41 -2.83
N VAL A 8 -3.47 -6.97 -3.72
CA VAL A 8 -4.58 -6.24 -4.34
C VAL A 8 -5.62 -5.83 -3.30
N ASP A 9 -5.97 -6.71 -2.37
CA ASP A 9 -6.93 -6.42 -1.31
C ASP A 9 -6.44 -5.28 -0.39
N LEU A 10 -5.14 -5.28 -0.06
CA LEU A 10 -4.51 -4.20 0.70
C LEU A 10 -4.54 -2.87 -0.07
N LEU A 11 -4.19 -2.89 -1.36
CA LEU A 11 -4.24 -1.72 -2.22
C LEU A 11 -5.66 -1.14 -2.34
N GLN A 12 -6.66 -2.01 -2.51
CA GLN A 12 -8.07 -1.60 -2.50
C GLN A 12 -8.43 -0.92 -1.18
N ARG A 13 -7.98 -1.49 -0.05
CA ARG A 13 -8.25 -0.92 1.26
C ARG A 13 -7.61 0.45 1.45
N CYS A 14 -6.38 0.66 0.97
CA CYS A 14 -5.75 1.97 0.95
C CYS A 14 -6.60 2.97 0.16
N ALA A 15 -7.04 2.61 -1.05
CA ALA A 15 -7.86 3.47 -1.88
C ALA A 15 -9.21 3.85 -1.21
N GLU A 16 -9.89 2.90 -0.60
CA GLU A 16 -11.15 3.12 0.12
C GLU A 16 -10.97 4.10 1.30
N LEU A 17 -9.94 3.89 2.12
CA LEU A 17 -9.64 4.74 3.27
C LEU A 17 -9.27 6.15 2.85
N THR A 18 -8.38 6.28 1.86
CA THR A 18 -7.99 7.59 1.32
C THR A 18 -9.20 8.33 0.78
N ALA A 19 -10.04 7.68 -0.05
CA ALA A 19 -11.23 8.31 -0.60
C ALA A 19 -12.22 8.76 0.49
N ALA A 20 -12.39 7.98 1.56
CA ALA A 20 -13.27 8.33 2.68
C ALA A 20 -12.69 9.45 3.57
N ALA A 21 -11.36 9.53 3.70
CA ALA A 21 -10.67 10.51 4.53
C ALA A 21 -10.56 11.89 3.86
N MET A 22 -10.30 11.96 2.55
CA MET A 22 -10.00 13.22 1.86
C MET A 22 -11.06 14.33 2.02
N PRO A 23 -12.39 14.06 2.05
CA PRO A 23 -13.40 15.10 2.30
C PRO A 23 -13.31 15.74 3.69
N GLN A 24 -12.66 15.09 4.65
CA GLN A 24 -12.49 15.58 6.01
C GLN A 24 -11.31 16.55 6.13
N LEU A 25 -10.34 16.47 5.20
CA LEU A 25 -9.21 17.40 5.10
C LEU A 25 -9.70 18.86 4.93
N GLN A 26 -10.75 19.07 4.12
CA GLN A 26 -11.36 20.39 3.92
C GLN A 26 -12.08 20.92 5.17
N LYS A 27 -12.43 20.04 6.12
CA LYS A 27 -13.23 20.37 7.31
C LYS A 27 -12.37 20.56 8.55
N SER A 28 -11.03 20.56 8.41
CA SER A 28 -10.05 20.64 9.50
C SER A 28 -10.34 19.65 10.64
N LYS A 29 -10.91 18.48 10.30
CA LYS A 29 -11.08 17.40 11.26
C LYS A 29 -9.77 16.63 11.37
N SER A 30 -9.51 16.08 12.56
CA SER A 30 -8.39 15.16 12.75
C SER A 30 -8.49 14.00 11.76
N LEU A 31 -7.35 13.66 11.17
CA LEU A 31 -7.16 12.54 10.26
C LEU A 31 -6.17 11.53 10.86
N ASP A 32 -5.96 11.56 12.19
CA ASP A 32 -4.95 10.72 12.86
C ASP A 32 -5.15 9.23 12.55
N GLU A 33 -6.40 8.77 12.63
CA GLU A 33 -6.77 7.39 12.31
C GLU A 33 -6.46 7.00 10.86
N TYR A 34 -6.55 7.95 9.93
CA TYR A 34 -6.31 7.70 8.51
C TYR A 34 -4.84 7.38 8.22
N TRP A 35 -3.90 8.23 8.64
CA TRP A 35 -2.49 7.97 8.33
C TRP A 35 -1.91 6.81 9.17
N ILE A 36 -2.40 6.60 10.40
CA ILE A 36 -2.08 5.41 11.19
C ILE A 36 -2.50 4.13 10.45
N GLU A 37 -3.73 4.11 9.90
CA GLU A 37 -4.23 2.93 9.21
C GLU A 37 -3.54 2.70 7.85
N ILE A 38 -3.23 3.76 7.10
CA ILE A 38 -2.44 3.63 5.87
C ILE A 38 -1.04 3.06 6.17
N ASN A 39 -0.35 3.56 7.20
CA ASN A 39 0.95 3.02 7.59
C ASN A 39 0.84 1.54 8.03
N ARG A 40 -0.25 1.15 8.70
CA ARG A 40 -0.51 -0.27 9.04
C ARG A 40 -0.67 -1.15 7.79
N LEU A 41 -1.37 -0.65 6.78
CA LEU A 41 -1.61 -1.37 5.52
C LEU A 41 -0.35 -1.46 4.66
N GLU A 42 0.45 -0.39 4.60
CA GLU A 42 1.76 -0.39 3.94
C GLU A 42 2.67 -1.46 4.56
N ASN A 43 2.86 -1.46 5.89
CA ASN A 43 3.65 -2.48 6.57
C ASN A 43 3.18 -3.92 6.28
N ALA A 44 1.86 -4.12 6.12
CA ALA A 44 1.29 -5.41 5.75
C ALA A 44 1.56 -5.78 4.29
N GLY A 45 1.48 -4.79 3.38
CA GLY A 45 1.82 -4.90 1.97
C GLY A 45 3.27 -5.27 1.78
N ASP A 46 4.17 -4.53 2.43
CA ASP A 46 5.61 -4.69 2.38
C ASP A 46 6.05 -6.09 2.88
N LYS A 47 5.44 -6.58 3.96
CA LYS A 47 5.63 -7.96 4.44
C LYS A 47 5.13 -9.00 3.43
N ASN A 48 4.00 -8.77 2.77
CA ASN A 48 3.45 -9.68 1.76
C ASN A 48 4.29 -9.66 0.47
N HIS A 49 4.75 -8.49 0.04
CA HIS A 49 5.64 -8.27 -1.09
C HIS A 49 6.94 -9.06 -0.93
N ARG A 50 7.64 -8.93 0.21
CA ARG A 50 8.86 -9.70 0.49
C ARG A 50 8.64 -11.21 0.46
N ARG A 51 7.52 -11.70 1.02
CA ARG A 51 7.14 -13.12 0.95
C ARG A 51 6.87 -13.57 -0.49
N THR A 52 6.18 -12.75 -1.26
CA THR A 52 5.84 -13.03 -2.66
C THR A 52 7.09 -13.12 -3.51
N LEU A 53 8.02 -12.16 -3.37
CA LEU A 53 9.31 -12.20 -4.05
C LEU A 53 10.12 -13.44 -3.67
N ALA A 54 10.25 -13.74 -2.37
CA ALA A 54 10.97 -14.94 -1.93
C ALA A 54 10.40 -16.22 -2.55
N ARG A 55 9.07 -16.32 -2.66
CA ARG A 55 8.41 -17.45 -3.31
C ARG A 55 8.62 -17.47 -4.81
N LEU A 56 8.54 -16.33 -5.50
CA LEU A 56 8.81 -16.25 -6.95
C LEU A 56 10.23 -16.73 -7.29
N PHE A 57 11.21 -16.41 -6.46
CA PHE A 57 12.61 -16.80 -6.65
C PHE A 57 13.00 -18.14 -6.00
N SER A 58 12.04 -18.91 -5.47
CA SER A 58 12.29 -20.21 -4.81
C SER A 58 12.79 -21.32 -5.74
N GLY A 59 12.66 -21.14 -7.05
CA GLY A 59 12.89 -22.19 -8.06
C GLY A 59 11.63 -22.98 -8.43
N GLU A 60 10.48 -22.71 -7.81
CA GLU A 60 9.18 -23.35 -8.12
C GLU A 60 8.61 -22.92 -9.49
N PHE A 61 9.00 -21.75 -10.00
CA PHE A 61 8.42 -21.13 -11.19
C PHE A 61 9.38 -21.15 -12.38
N LYS A 62 8.85 -21.19 -13.59
CA LYS A 62 9.68 -21.01 -14.80
C LYS A 62 10.23 -19.59 -14.83
N THR A 63 11.45 -19.39 -15.32
CA THR A 63 12.09 -18.06 -15.40
C THR A 63 11.21 -17.00 -16.09
N ILE A 64 10.51 -17.38 -17.17
CA ILE A 64 9.60 -16.47 -17.87
C ILE A 64 8.36 -16.08 -17.05
N GLU A 65 7.90 -16.93 -16.14
CA GLU A 65 6.79 -16.64 -15.22
C GLU A 65 7.27 -15.71 -14.10
N VAL A 66 8.47 -15.96 -13.56
CA VAL A 66 9.11 -15.06 -12.57
C VAL A 66 9.26 -13.66 -13.15
N LEU A 67 9.76 -13.54 -14.39
CA LEU A 67 9.93 -12.24 -15.04
C LEU A 67 8.60 -11.48 -15.16
N LYS A 68 7.53 -12.15 -15.61
CA LYS A 68 6.20 -11.54 -15.75
C LYS A 68 5.57 -11.14 -14.42
N LEU A 69 5.72 -11.97 -13.40
CA LEU A 69 5.06 -11.75 -12.10
C LEU A 69 5.82 -10.74 -11.25
N LYS A 70 7.14 -10.64 -11.39
CA LYS A 70 7.97 -9.66 -10.68
C LYS A 70 7.48 -8.24 -10.93
N ASP A 71 7.34 -7.85 -12.19
CA ASP A 71 6.94 -6.48 -12.56
C ASP A 71 5.55 -6.12 -12.01
N ILE A 72 4.62 -7.09 -11.99
CA ILE A 72 3.28 -6.91 -11.41
C ILE A 72 3.36 -6.74 -9.89
N VAL A 73 4.15 -7.58 -9.22
CA VAL A 73 4.32 -7.54 -7.75
C VAL A 73 4.96 -6.23 -7.32
N GLU A 74 5.98 -5.75 -8.05
CA GLU A 74 6.61 -4.45 -7.80
C GLU A 74 5.63 -3.30 -8.05
N SER A 75 4.87 -3.33 -9.14
CA SER A 75 3.87 -2.29 -9.43
C SER A 75 2.79 -2.17 -8.34
N LEU A 76 2.39 -3.29 -7.74
CA LEU A 76 1.40 -3.30 -6.66
C LEU A 76 1.97 -2.73 -5.37
N GLU A 77 3.23 -3.02 -5.05
CA GLU A 77 3.93 -2.44 -3.89
C GLU A 77 4.12 -0.93 -4.06
N GLU A 78 4.60 -0.48 -5.22
CA GLU A 78 4.78 0.95 -5.52
C GLU A 78 3.46 1.73 -5.38
N ALA A 79 2.33 1.10 -5.70
CA ALA A 79 1.01 1.70 -5.54
C ALA A 79 0.60 1.84 -4.06
N ILE A 80 0.94 0.87 -3.20
CA ILE A 80 0.71 0.96 -1.75
C ILE A 80 1.60 2.04 -1.13
N ASP A 81 2.89 2.08 -1.49
CA ASP A 81 3.84 3.14 -1.09
C ASP A 81 3.34 4.53 -1.49
N ALA A 82 2.69 4.66 -2.65
CA ALA A 82 2.12 5.93 -3.08
C ALA A 82 1.01 6.41 -2.14
N PHE A 83 0.18 5.51 -1.60
CA PHE A 83 -0.82 5.87 -0.60
C PHE A 83 -0.19 6.29 0.72
N GLU A 84 0.88 5.62 1.16
CA GLU A 84 1.66 6.03 2.34
C GLU A 84 2.24 7.44 2.18
N LYS A 85 2.81 7.75 1.01
CA LYS A 85 3.29 9.11 0.69
C LYS A 85 2.17 10.15 0.78
N VAL A 86 0.98 9.83 0.29
CA VAL A 86 -0.20 10.72 0.42
C VAL A 86 -0.57 10.93 1.89
N ALA A 87 -0.61 9.86 2.69
CA ALA A 87 -0.91 9.95 4.12
C ALA A 87 0.11 10.81 4.88
N ASN A 88 1.41 10.64 4.61
CA ASN A 88 2.49 11.43 5.20
C ASN A 88 2.37 12.92 4.83
N ILE A 89 1.98 13.25 3.58
CA ILE A 89 1.74 14.64 3.17
C ILE A 89 0.54 15.23 3.93
N VAL A 90 -0.53 14.45 4.09
CA VAL A 90 -1.74 14.87 4.82
C VAL A 90 -1.43 15.14 6.30
N GLU A 91 -0.69 14.26 6.95
CA GLU A 91 -0.20 14.45 8.33
C GLU A 91 0.59 15.77 8.45
N GLN A 92 1.54 16.02 7.55
CA GLN A 92 2.34 17.24 7.56
C GLN A 92 1.50 18.51 7.39
N ILE A 93 0.45 18.47 6.56
CA ILE A 93 -0.48 19.60 6.42
C ILE A 93 -1.24 19.83 7.72
N ALA A 94 -1.78 18.77 8.33
CA ALA A 94 -2.54 18.87 9.58
C ALA A 94 -1.69 19.44 10.73
N VAL A 95 -0.44 19.00 10.87
CA VAL A 95 0.49 19.49 11.89
C VAL A 95 0.85 20.98 11.67
N LYS A 96 0.95 21.45 10.42
CA LYS A 96 1.26 22.86 10.11
C LYS A 96 0.10 23.81 10.37
N GLU A 97 -1.13 23.34 10.21
CA GLU A 97 -2.36 24.12 10.40
C GLU A 97 -2.93 24.02 11.82
N SER A 98 -2.22 23.34 12.74
CA SER A 98 -2.56 23.18 14.16
C SER A 98 -1.89 24.22 15.06
#